data_AF-S9SMR8-F1
#
_entry.id   AF-S9SMR8-F1
#
_cell.length_a   1.000
_cell.length_b   1.000
_cell.length_c   1.000
_cell.angle_alpha   90.00
_cell.angle_beta   90.00
_cell.angle_gamma   90.00
#
_symmetry.space_group_name_H-M   'P 1'
#
loop_
_entity.id
_entity.type
_entity.pdbx_description
1 polymer ?
#
loop_
_entity_poly.entity_id
_entity_poly.type
_entity_poly.pdbx_seq_one_letter_code
_entity_poly.pdbx_strand_id
1 'polypeptide(L)' 'MQNGNCEAFNGRMRDELLNETLFLGIDHAREAVAAWTHSYNTERPHSALGYQAPSGLCRPTHRNGRSASRI' A
#
# COMPACT_ATOMS: atom_id res chain seq x y z
N MET A 1 -16.80 -0.56 5.71
CA MET A 1 -15.73 -1.48 6.15
C MET A 1 -14.41 -1.08 5.47
N GLN A 2 -13.94 0.16 5.69
CA GLN A 2 -12.73 0.70 5.03
C GLN A 2 -11.50 0.70 5.95
N ASN A 3 -11.71 0.62 7.27
CA ASN A 3 -10.67 0.73 8.29
C ASN A 3 -9.90 -0.59 8.55
N GLY A 4 -10.51 -1.74 8.26
CA GLY A 4 -9.91 -3.05 8.54
C GLY A 4 -8.62 -3.34 7.75
N ASN A 5 -8.49 -2.80 6.54
CA ASN A 5 -7.26 -2.94 5.76
C ASN A 5 -6.12 -2.10 6.33
N CYS A 6 -6.43 -0.86 6.75
CA CYS A 6 -5.44 0.02 7.38
C CYS A 6 -5.00 -0.51 8.75
N GLU A 7 -5.93 -1.07 9.52
CA GLU A 7 -5.64 -1.71 10.82
C GLU A 7 -4.77 -2.95 10.64
N ALA A 8 -5.09 -3.82 9.67
CA ALA A 8 -4.27 -4.99 9.35
C ALA A 8 -2.87 -4.61 8.86
N PHE A 9 -2.76 -3.58 8.01
CA PHE A 9 -1.47 -3.05 7.55
C PHE A 9 -0.62 -2.56 8.74
N ASN A 10 -1.18 -1.68 9.58
CA ASN A 10 -0.45 -1.10 10.71
C ASN A 10 -0.06 -2.15 11.76
N GLY A 11 -0.95 -3.12 12.03
CA GLY A 11 -0.64 -4.22 12.96
C GLY A 11 0.53 -5.07 12.46
N ARG A 12 0.54 -5.39 11.16
CA ARG A 12 1.59 -6.20 10.52
C ARG A 12 2.91 -5.45 10.40
N MET A 13 2.89 -4.17 10.05
CA MET A 13 4.11 -3.34 10.02
C MET A 13 4.79 -3.31 11.39
N ARG A 14 3.99 -3.24 12.46
CA ARG A 14 4.56 -3.25 13.81
C ARG A 14 5.20 -4.60 14.16
N ASP A 15 4.49 -5.69 13.89
CA ASP A 15 4.92 -7.04 14.26
C ASP A 15 6.08 -7.56 13.37
N GLU A 16 6.01 -7.35 12.06
CA GLU A 16 6.93 -7.95 11.09
C GLU A 16 8.14 -7.06 10.75
N LEU A 17 8.07 -5.74 11.00
CA LEU A 17 9.15 -4.80 10.67
C LEU A 17 9.70 -4.10 11.91
N LEU A 18 8.84 -3.36 12.63
CA LEU A 18 9.32 -2.44 13.67
C LEU A 18 9.80 -3.15 14.94
N ASN A 19 9.20 -4.28 15.30
CA ASN A 19 9.61 -5.05 16.48
C ASN A 19 10.82 -5.96 16.21
N GLU A 20 11.00 -6.43 14.97
CA GLU A 20 12.05 -7.38 14.60
C GLU A 20 13.34 -6.71 14.11
N THR A 21 13.27 -5.43 13.72
CA THR A 21 14.41 -4.72 13.12
C THR A 21 14.99 -3.65 14.05
N LEU A 22 16.28 -3.78 14.37
CA LEU A 22 17.03 -2.70 15.00
C LEU A 22 17.48 -1.69 13.93
N PHE A 23 16.94 -0.47 14.01
CA PHE A 23 17.34 0.61 13.11
C PHE A 23 18.63 1.26 13.55
N LEU A 24 19.57 1.39 12.61
CA LEU A 24 20.87 2.01 12.83
C LEU A 24 20.85 3.53 12.60
N GLY A 25 19.73 4.05 12.11
CA GLY A 25 19.52 5.47 11.80
C GLY A 25 18.28 5.67 10.93
N ILE A 26 17.94 6.93 10.67
CA ILE A 26 16.76 7.31 9.88
C ILE A 26 16.85 6.80 8.44
N ASP A 27 18.05 6.81 7.84
CA ASP A 27 18.23 6.36 6.46
C ASP A 27 17.95 4.86 6.30
N HIS A 28 18.52 4.05 7.21
CA HIS A 28 18.24 2.61 7.29
C HIS A 28 16.75 2.33 7.56
N ALA A 29 16.10 3.11 8.43
CA ALA A 29 14.66 2.96 8.68
C ALA A 29 13.83 3.26 7.42
N ARG A 30 14.22 4.25 6.61
CA ARG A 30 13.52 4.59 5.36
C ARG A 30 13.64 3.47 4.32
N GLU A 31 14.83 2.91 4.14
CA GLU A 31 15.03 1.76 3.25
C GLU A 31 14.23 0.54 3.71
N ALA A 32 14.30 0.20 5.00
CA ALA A 32 13.60 -0.95 5.56
C ALA A 32 12.08 -0.83 5.41
N VAL A 33 11.51 0.36 5.66
CA VAL A 33 10.08 0.62 5.45
C VAL A 33 9.70 0.53 3.96
N ALA A 34 10.52 1.06 3.06
CA ALA A 34 10.26 1.01 1.63
C ALA A 34 10.28 -0.43 1.09
N ALA A 35 11.29 -1.21 1.49
CA ALA A 35 11.41 -2.62 1.13
C ALA A 35 10.23 -3.45 1.66
N TRP A 36 9.89 -3.29 2.96
CA TRP A 36 8.78 -4.00 3.57
C TRP A 36 7.43 -3.64 2.94
N THR A 37 7.20 -2.35 2.65
CA THR A 37 5.97 -1.89 1.98
C THR A 37 5.86 -2.45 0.56
N HIS A 38 6.98 -2.56 -0.17
CA HIS A 38 7.00 -3.18 -1.48
C HIS A 38 6.59 -4.66 -1.37
N SER A 39 7.29 -5.44 -0.53
CA SER A 39 6.99 -6.86 -0.27
C SER A 39 5.54 -7.10 0.18
N TYR A 40 5.04 -6.29 1.12
CA TYR A 40 3.65 -6.39 1.58
C TYR A 40 2.65 -6.20 0.42
N ASN A 41 2.94 -5.28 -0.49
CA ASN A 41 2.10 -4.96 -1.64
C ASN A 41 2.31 -5.88 -2.86
N THR A 42 3.40 -6.64 -2.95
CA THR A 42 3.70 -7.49 -4.12
C THR A 42 3.54 -8.98 -3.85
N GLU A 43 3.87 -9.45 -2.66
CA GLU A 43 3.98 -10.89 -2.36
C GLU A 43 2.70 -11.46 -1.76
N ARG A 44 1.80 -10.61 -1.22
CA ARG A 44 0.58 -11.09 -0.58
C ARG A 44 -0.64 -10.91 -1.48
N PRO A 45 -1.26 -12.02 -1.97
CA PRO A 45 -2.54 -11.94 -2.62
C PRO A 45 -3.59 -11.54 -1.58
N HIS A 46 -4.04 -10.30 -1.62
CA HIS A 46 -5.16 -9.87 -0.80
C HIS A 46 -6.45 -10.49 -1.39
N SER A 47 -7.15 -11.33 -0.63
CA SER A 47 -8.47 -11.87 -1.06
C SER A 47 -9.49 -10.77 -1.39
N ALA A 48 -9.31 -9.55 -0.88
CA ALA A 48 -10.12 -8.38 -1.22
C ALA A 48 -9.85 -7.81 -2.63
N LEU A 49 -8.74 -8.20 -3.27
CA LEU A 49 -8.32 -7.78 -4.62
C LEU A 49 -8.34 -8.94 -5.64
N GLY A 50 -9.01 -10.06 -5.33
CA GLY A 50 -9.11 -11.18 -6.26
C GLY A 50 -7.78 -11.86 -6.59
N TYR A 51 -6.86 -11.95 -5.61
CA TYR A 51 -5.50 -12.48 -5.76
C TYR A 51 -4.54 -11.64 -6.62
N GLN A 52 -4.86 -10.38 -6.90
CA GLN A 52 -3.94 -9.47 -7.59
C GLN A 52 -3.15 -8.60 -6.60
N ALA A 53 -1.85 -8.43 -6.88
CA ALA A 53 -1.02 -7.45 -6.17
C ALA A 53 -1.61 -6.04 -6.37
N PRO A 54 -1.72 -5.19 -5.32
CA PRO A 54 -2.22 -3.81 -5.43
C PRO A 54 -1.49 -2.93 -6.46
N SER A 55 -0.28 -3.30 -6.88
CA SER A 55 0.44 -2.68 -8.00
C SER A 55 -0.27 -2.83 -9.36
N GLY A 56 -1.23 -3.76 -9.50
CA GLY A 56 -2.06 -3.93 -10.69
C GLY A 56 -3.24 -2.94 -10.80
N LEU A 57 -3.54 -2.16 -9.75
CA LEU A 57 -4.67 -1.23 -9.72
C LEU A 57 -4.27 0.23 -10.03
N CYS A 58 -3.20 0.46 -10.80
CA CYS A 58 -3.01 1.77 -11.44
C CYS A 58 -3.79 1.79 -12.77
N ARG A 59 -5.13 1.75 -12.70
CA ARG A 59 -5.96 2.11 -13.86
C ARG A 59 -6.00 3.63 -13.89
N PRO A 60 -5.44 4.31 -14.92
CA PRO A 60 -5.69 5.73 -15.09
C PRO A 60 -7.20 5.88 -15.22
N THR A 61 -7.85 6.40 -14.18
CA THR A 61 -9.23 6.84 -14.32
C THR A 61 -9.16 7.97 -15.33
N HIS A 62 -9.59 7.67 -16.56
CA HIS A 62 -9.77 8.67 -17.59
C HIS A 62 -10.69 9.74 -17.00
N ARG A 63 -10.09 10.84 -16.55
CA ARG A 63 -10.78 12.04 -16.07
C ARG A 63 -11.50 12.60 -17.29
N ASN A 64 -12.70 12.10 -17.55
CA ASN A 64 -13.51 12.65 -18.62
C ASN A 64 -13.81 14.10 -18.26
N GLY A 65 -13.21 14.99 -19.04
CA GLY A 65 -13.29 16.42 -18.88
C GLY A 65 -14.73 16.87 -18.82
N ARG A 66 -14.96 17.83 -17.93
CA ARG A 66 -16.17 18.63 -17.88
C ARG A 66 -16.37 19.28 -19.25
N SER A 67 -17.39 18.88 -20.01
CA SER A 67 -17.97 19.78 -21.00
C SER A 67 -19.06 20.59 -20.32
N ALA A 68 -18.63 21.69 -19.71
CA ALA A 68 -19.48 22.86 -19.58
C ALA A 68 -19.67 23.43 -20.99
N SER A 69 -20.90 23.37 -21.50
CA SER A 69 -21.54 24.33 -22.42
C SER A 69 -22.62 23.62 -23.24
N ARG A 70 -23.88 24.07 -23.13
CA ARG A 70 -24.54 24.89 -24.17
C ARG A 70 -26.07 24.76 -24.09
N ILE A 71 -26.69 25.91 -23.78
CA ILE A 71 -28.09 26.34 -23.98
C ILE A 71 -29.16 25.62 -23.14
#